data_AF-A0A926U230-F1
#
_entry.id   AF-A0A926U230-F1
#
_cell.length_a   1.000
_cell.length_b   1.000
_cell.length_c   1.000
_cell.angle_alpha   90.00
_cell.angle_beta   90.00
_cell.angle_gamma   90.00
#
_symmetry.space_group_name_H-M   'P 1'
#
loop_
_entity.id
_entity.type
_entity.pdbx_description
1 polymer ?
#
loop_
_entity_poly.entity_id
_entity_poly.type
_entity_poly.pdbx_seq_one_letter_code
_entity_poly.pdbx_strand_id
1 'polypeptide(L)'
;MHETTRRLLFLLLFAIVFFQTGAHVSQAFVNYPAWQYIGSESFTDYHRVMTSGALRVLLLPRIIELALAMLVLCFPPRIIKRWLLVLAIAFALCAFLSTVLIQLPIHRQLGTVGNTPELLTQLRTTDWVRQIAELVRAALYFWMIGATLVESSTGARYYSAGRPRSPRWELVRPR
;
A
#
# COMPACT_ATOMS: atom_id res chain seq x y z
N MET A 1 -14.66 17.16 -8.32
CA MET A 1 -13.65 16.28 -8.95
C MET A 1 -14.31 15.21 -9.83
N HIS A 2 -13.90 15.14 -11.10
CA HIS A 2 -14.40 14.18 -12.09
C HIS A 2 -14.05 12.73 -11.71
N GLU A 3 -14.85 11.77 -12.17
CA GLU A 3 -14.66 10.33 -11.86
C GLU A 3 -13.30 9.81 -12.35
N THR A 4 -12.85 10.24 -13.54
CA THR A 4 -11.53 9.90 -14.07
C THR A 4 -10.42 10.32 -13.12
N THR A 5 -10.48 11.55 -12.59
CA THR A 5 -9.49 12.06 -11.62
C THR A 5 -9.50 11.24 -10.33
N ARG A 6 -10.67 10.85 -9.81
CA ARG A 6 -10.79 9.98 -8.62
C ARG A 6 -10.11 8.63 -8.83
N ARG A 7 -10.33 8.03 -10.00
CA ARG A 7 -9.70 6.74 -10.38
C ARG A 7 -8.20 6.85 -10.53
N LEU A 8 -7.70 7.94 -11.12
CA LEU A 8 -6.26 8.20 -11.24
C LEU A 8 -5.60 8.38 -9.86
N LEU A 9 -6.23 9.12 -8.95
CA LEU A 9 -5.73 9.23 -7.57
C LEU A 9 -5.71 7.88 -6.85
N PHE A 10 -6.75 7.07 -7.02
CA PHE A 10 -6.79 5.72 -6.46
C PHE A 10 -5.72 4.79 -7.06
N LEU A 11 -5.45 4.89 -8.37
CA LEU A 11 -4.38 4.16 -9.05
C LEU A 11 -2.99 4.58 -8.56
N LEU A 12 -2.77 5.88 -8.39
CA LEU A 12 -1.52 6.40 -7.82
C LEU A 12 -1.32 5.89 -6.40
N LEU A 13 -2.37 5.93 -5.57
CA LEU A 13 -2.34 5.38 -4.22
C LEU A 13 -2.01 3.88 -4.24
N PHE A 14 -2.71 3.10 -5.07
CA PHE A 14 -2.45 1.67 -5.26
C PHE A 14 -0.98 1.40 -5.62
N ALA A 15 -0.41 2.16 -6.55
CA ALA A 15 1.00 2.00 -6.94
C ALA A 15 1.96 2.27 -5.78
N ILE A 16 1.72 3.32 -4.99
CA ILE A 16 2.55 3.65 -3.82
C ILE A 16 2.43 2.57 -2.74
N VAL A 17 1.22 2.07 -2.47
CA VAL A 17 0.99 0.96 -1.53
C VAL A 17 1.80 -0.25 -1.93
N PHE A 18 1.74 -0.67 -3.19
CA PHE A 18 2.47 -1.85 -3.66
C PHE A 18 3.99 -1.67 -3.66
N PHE A 19 4.47 -0.47 -4.00
CA PHE A 19 5.88 -0.12 -3.87
C PHE A 19 6.35 -0.27 -2.41
N GLN A 20 5.58 0.28 -1.47
CA GLN A 20 5.86 0.21 -0.03
C GLN A 20 5.82 -1.22 0.50
N THR A 21 4.80 -2.00 0.15
CA THR A 21 4.69 -3.41 0.54
C THR A 21 5.87 -4.22 0.02
N GLY A 22 6.25 -4.06 -1.26
CA GLY A 22 7.40 -4.75 -1.84
C GLY A 22 8.70 -4.41 -1.12
N ALA A 23 8.91 -3.13 -0.82
CA ALA A 23 10.11 -2.71 -0.10
C ALA A 23 10.15 -3.24 1.34
N HIS A 24 9.01 -3.29 2.04
CA HIS A 24 8.92 -3.90 3.37
C HIS A 24 9.15 -5.41 3.37
N VAL A 25 8.58 -6.13 2.41
CA VAL A 25 8.84 -7.57 2.20
C VAL A 25 10.33 -7.79 1.94
N SER A 26 10.97 -6.98 1.10
CA SER A 26 12.42 -7.07 0.88
C SER A 26 13.24 -6.86 2.16
N GLN A 27 12.85 -5.90 3.02
CA GLN A 27 13.54 -5.70 4.30
C GLN A 27 13.41 -6.94 5.21
N ALA A 28 12.19 -7.45 5.37
CA ALA A 28 11.89 -8.53 6.30
C ALA A 28 12.49 -9.88 5.90
N PHE A 29 12.43 -10.22 4.60
CA PHE A 29 12.81 -11.55 4.11
C PHE A 29 14.20 -11.63 3.50
N VAL A 30 14.80 -10.49 3.12
CA VAL A 30 16.13 -10.47 2.50
C VAL A 30 17.13 -9.76 3.42
N ASN A 31 16.87 -8.51 3.79
CA ASN A 31 17.87 -7.71 4.50
C ASN A 31 18.07 -8.16 5.95
N TYR A 32 17.01 -8.20 6.76
CA TYR A 32 17.15 -8.56 8.18
C TYR A 32 17.75 -9.95 8.40
N PRO A 33 17.41 -11.00 7.62
CA PRO A 33 18.09 -12.28 7.72
C PRO A 33 19.56 -12.22 7.32
N ALA A 34 19.92 -11.37 6.34
CA ALA A 34 21.31 -11.23 5.91
C ALA A 34 22.21 -10.55 6.95
N TRP A 35 21.65 -9.76 7.87
CA TRP A 35 22.42 -9.00 8.87
C TRP A 35 23.20 -9.85 9.85
N GLN A 36 22.83 -11.12 10.05
CA GLN A 36 23.59 -12.05 10.87
C GLN A 36 24.95 -12.45 10.26
N TYR A 37 25.13 -12.23 8.95
CA TYR A 37 26.35 -12.57 8.23
C TYR A 37 27.30 -11.37 8.06
N ILE A 38 26.91 -10.19 8.53
CA ILE A 38 27.75 -8.98 8.48
C ILE A 38 28.69 -9.00 9.69
N GLY A 39 29.99 -8.81 9.46
CA GLY A 39 30.97 -8.70 10.54
C GLY A 39 30.61 -7.56 11.49
N SER A 40 30.75 -7.79 12.80
CA SER A 40 30.38 -6.82 13.85
C SER A 40 31.10 -5.48 13.70
N GLU A 41 32.36 -5.51 13.26
CA GLU A 41 33.19 -4.34 12.98
C GLU A 41 32.63 -3.41 11.89
N SER A 42 31.91 -3.96 10.90
CA SER A 42 31.36 -3.21 9.76
C SER A 42 29.88 -2.93 9.89
N PHE A 43 29.18 -3.61 10.81
CA PHE A 43 27.73 -3.56 10.88
C PHE A 43 27.19 -2.16 11.18
N THR A 44 27.80 -1.43 12.12
CA THR A 44 27.31 -0.10 12.51
C THR A 44 27.34 0.90 11.35
N ASP A 45 28.42 0.89 10.56
CA ASP A 45 28.54 1.77 9.39
C ASP A 45 27.57 1.38 8.29
N TYR A 46 27.45 0.07 8.01
CA TYR A 46 26.44 -0.45 7.09
C TYR A 46 25.02 -0.06 7.53
N HIS A 47 24.70 -0.26 8.80
CA HIS A 47 23.38 0.03 9.37
C HIS A 47 23.05 1.51 9.30
N ARG A 48 24.01 2.41 9.55
CA ARG A 48 23.84 3.86 9.40
C ARG A 48 23.46 4.24 7.97
N VAL A 49 24.18 3.70 6.98
CA VAL A 49 23.88 3.97 5.56
C VAL A 49 22.50 3.44 5.19
N MET A 50 22.22 2.19 5.56
CA MET A 50 20.94 1.52 5.29
C MET A 50 19.76 2.26 5.92
N THR A 51 19.85 2.62 7.21
CA THR A 51 18.77 3.33 7.91
C THR A 51 18.55 4.74 7.36
N SER A 52 19.60 5.46 6.96
CA SER A 52 19.46 6.74 6.27
C SER A 52 18.70 6.60 4.93
N GLY A 53 18.98 5.53 4.18
CA GLY A 53 18.27 5.19 2.96
C GLY A 53 16.81 4.83 3.22
N ALA A 54 16.56 3.99 4.23
CA ALA A 54 15.22 3.60 4.66
C ALA A 54 14.36 4.81 5.05
N LEU A 55 14.91 5.81 5.75
CA LEU A 55 14.18 7.05 6.05
C LEU A 55 13.72 7.79 4.78
N ARG A 56 14.60 7.91 3.78
CA ARG A 56 14.29 8.62 2.53
C ARG A 56 13.32 7.83 1.63
N VAL A 57 13.50 6.52 1.53
CA VAL A 57 12.82 5.68 0.53
C VAL A 57 11.58 4.96 1.09
N LEU A 58 11.50 4.75 2.41
CA LEU A 58 10.36 4.08 3.05
C LEU A 58 9.51 5.07 3.85
N LEU A 59 10.11 5.82 4.78
CA LEU A 59 9.33 6.65 5.71
C LEU A 59 8.71 7.87 5.01
N LEU A 60 9.46 8.58 4.17
CA LEU A 60 8.92 9.74 3.48
C LEU A 60 7.77 9.36 2.52
N PRO A 61 7.89 8.33 1.66
CA PRO A 61 6.76 7.95 0.82
C PRO A 61 5.59 7.37 1.62
N ARG A 62 5.81 6.81 2.82
CA ARG A 62 4.71 6.44 3.74
C ARG A 62 3.87 7.64 4.17
N ILE A 63 4.48 8.78 4.49
CA ILE A 63 3.75 9.98 4.87
C ILE A 63 2.93 10.50 3.68
N ILE A 64 3.54 10.52 2.49
CA ILE A 64 2.86 10.91 1.23
C ILE A 64 1.69 9.96 0.94
N GLU A 65 1.90 8.65 1.12
CA GLU A 65 0.87 7.63 0.94
C GLU A 65 -0.32 7.87 1.87
N LEU A 66 -0.09 8.14 3.16
CA LEU A 66 -1.16 8.42 4.12
C LEU A 66 -1.92 9.69 3.76
N ALA A 67 -1.23 10.76 3.37
CA ALA A 67 -1.87 12.00 2.91
C ALA A 67 -2.73 11.75 1.66
N LEU A 68 -2.22 10.98 0.70
CA LEU A 68 -2.97 10.60 -0.49
C LEU A 68 -4.16 9.69 -0.16
N ALA A 69 -4.03 8.77 0.78
CA ALA A 69 -5.10 7.91 1.25
C ALA A 69 -6.25 8.74 1.87
N MET A 70 -5.91 9.75 2.68
CA MET A 70 -6.90 10.69 3.22
C MET A 70 -7.60 11.48 2.11
N LEU A 71 -6.86 11.95 1.11
CA LEU A 71 -7.44 12.64 -0.05
C LEU A 71 -8.41 11.72 -0.82
N VAL A 72 -8.03 10.47 -1.07
CA VAL A 72 -8.87 9.48 -1.74
C VAL A 72 -10.10 9.12 -0.88
N LEU A 73 -9.97 9.08 0.45
CA LEU A 73 -11.10 8.88 1.36
C LEU A 73 -12.14 10.02 1.26
N CYS A 74 -11.69 11.26 1.10
CA CYS A 74 -12.58 12.40 0.86
C CYS A 74 -13.29 12.31 -0.50
N PHE A 75 -12.60 11.76 -1.51
CA PHE A 75 -13.10 11.67 -2.87
C PHE A 75 -13.00 10.25 -3.48
N PRO A 76 -13.71 9.26 -2.92
CA PRO A 76 -13.59 7.88 -3.36
C PRO A 76 -14.11 7.71 -4.79
N PRO A 77 -13.52 6.82 -5.60
CA PRO A 77 -14.16 6.31 -6.81
C PRO A 77 -15.56 5.78 -6.49
N ARG A 78 -16.53 5.99 -7.37
CA ARG A 78 -17.95 5.68 -7.08
C ARG A 78 -18.21 4.23 -6.68
N ILE A 79 -17.42 3.30 -7.21
CA ILE A 79 -17.55 1.87 -6.96
C ILE A 79 -16.96 1.44 -5.59
N ILE A 80 -16.05 2.24 -5.02
CA ILE A 80 -15.35 1.89 -3.79
C ILE A 80 -16.13 2.43 -2.59
N LYS A 81 -16.52 1.53 -1.68
CA LYS A 81 -17.18 1.91 -0.43
C LYS A 81 -16.17 2.55 0.52
N ARG A 82 -16.53 3.69 1.12
CA ARG A 82 -15.66 4.46 2.04
C ARG A 82 -15.09 3.64 3.21
N TRP A 83 -15.87 2.72 3.77
CA TRP A 83 -15.41 1.92 4.92
C TRP A 83 -14.21 1.02 4.57
N LEU A 84 -14.07 0.60 3.32
CA LEU A 84 -12.90 -0.17 2.86
C LEU A 84 -11.63 0.69 2.90
N LEU A 85 -11.74 1.97 2.52
CA LEU A 85 -10.64 2.93 2.59
C LEU A 85 -10.27 3.23 4.05
N VAL A 86 -11.26 3.38 4.94
CA VAL A 86 -11.02 3.53 6.38
C VAL A 86 -10.28 2.32 6.94
N LEU A 87 -10.72 1.10 6.59
CA LEU A 87 -10.06 -0.13 7.02
C LEU A 87 -8.62 -0.20 6.49
N ALA A 88 -8.39 0.15 5.22
CA ALA A 88 -7.05 0.18 4.64
C ALA A 88 -6.12 1.21 5.32
N ILE A 89 -6.64 2.38 5.68
CA ILE A 89 -5.92 3.41 6.45
C ILE A 89 -5.62 2.91 7.86
N ALA A 90 -6.55 2.21 8.51
CA ALA A 90 -6.32 1.63 9.83
C ALA A 90 -5.15 0.63 9.82
N PHE A 91 -5.05 -0.23 8.79
CA PHE A 91 -3.88 -1.11 8.63
C PHE A 91 -2.58 -0.32 8.37
N ALA A 92 -2.62 0.73 7.56
CA ALA A 92 -1.45 1.58 7.32
C ALA A 92 -0.97 2.26 8.61
N LEU A 93 -1.89 2.74 9.45
CA LEU A 93 -1.61 3.33 10.75
C LEU A 93 -1.08 2.30 11.75
N CYS A 94 -1.63 1.08 11.77
CA CYS A 94 -1.11 -0.02 12.58
C CYS A 94 0.36 -0.32 12.24
N ALA A 95 0.66 -0.47 10.95
CA ALA A 95 2.03 -0.69 10.47
C ALA A 95 2.97 0.49 10.80
N PHE A 96 2.48 1.73 10.64
CA PHE A 96 3.24 2.94 10.95
C PHE A 96 3.53 3.08 12.44
N LEU A 97 2.53 2.87 13.30
CA LEU A 97 2.70 2.92 14.75
C LEU A 97 3.65 1.81 15.24
N SER A 98 3.55 0.59 14.71
CA SER A 98 4.55 -0.46 14.98
C SER A 98 5.96 0.05 14.64
N THR A 99 6.12 0.66 13.47
CA THR A 99 7.43 1.17 13.01
C THR A 99 8.01 2.17 14.00
N VAL A 100 7.22 3.17 14.40
CA VAL A 100 7.67 4.26 15.28
C VAL A 100 7.89 3.78 16.72
N LEU A 101 7.01 2.93 17.22
CA LEU A 101 7.01 2.53 18.63
C LEU A 101 7.89 1.31 18.93
N ILE A 102 8.12 0.43 17.95
CA ILE A 102 8.83 -0.85 18.15
C ILE A 102 10.10 -0.90 17.32
N GLN A 103 9.99 -0.79 15.98
CA GLN A 103 11.17 -0.96 15.12
C GLN A 103 12.19 0.18 15.29
N LEU A 104 11.76 1.43 15.43
CA LEU A 104 12.67 2.56 15.59
C LEU A 104 13.55 2.46 16.85
N PRO A 105 13.03 2.11 18.05
CA PRO A 105 13.86 1.78 19.21
C PRO A 105 14.86 0.65 18.95
N ILE A 106 14.44 -0.44 18.31
CA ILE A 106 15.33 -1.58 18.00
C ILE A 106 16.44 -1.14 17.03
N HIS A 107 16.14 -0.35 16.01
CA HIS A 107 17.16 0.19 15.11
C HIS A 107 18.14 1.12 15.83
N ARG A 108 17.71 1.90 16.82
CA ARG A 108 18.63 2.71 17.64
C ARG A 108 19.59 1.83 18.43
N GLN A 109 19.10 0.75 19.03
CA GLN A 109 19.95 -0.23 19.74
C GLN A 109 20.92 -0.93 18.79
N LEU A 110 20.47 -1.35 17.61
CA LEU A 110 21.33 -1.94 16.59
C LEU A 110 22.44 -0.97 16.14
N GLY A 111 22.16 0.33 16.08
CA GLY A 111 23.15 1.35 15.72
C GLY A 111 24.20 1.63 16.80
N THR A 112 23.99 1.19 18.05
CA THR A 112 24.94 1.40 19.15
C THR A 112 25.59 0.11 19.63
N VAL A 113 24.81 -0.97 19.74
CA VAL A 113 25.25 -2.28 20.28
C VAL A 113 25.75 -3.21 19.16
N GLY A 114 25.28 -3.01 17.92
CA GLY A 114 25.62 -3.88 16.79
C GLY A 114 24.60 -5.01 16.55
N ASN A 115 24.93 -5.94 15.66
CA ASN A 115 24.05 -7.00 15.18
C ASN A 115 23.99 -8.24 16.09
N THR A 116 23.67 -8.05 17.37
CA THR A 116 23.57 -9.20 18.28
C THR A 116 22.42 -10.14 17.88
N PRO A 117 22.56 -11.46 18.06
CA PRO A 117 21.51 -12.43 17.73
C PRO A 117 20.17 -12.12 18.40
N GLU A 118 20.20 -11.59 19.64
CA GLU A 118 19.03 -11.22 20.43
C GLU A 118 18.29 -10.06 19.77
N LEU A 119 18.99 -8.99 19.37
CA LEU A 119 18.39 -7.82 18.72
C LEU A 119 17.85 -8.17 17.32
N LEU A 120 18.58 -8.97 16.54
CA LEU A 120 18.12 -9.43 15.24
C LEU A 120 16.88 -10.32 15.34
N THR A 121 16.81 -11.16 16.37
CA THR A 121 15.63 -11.99 16.63
C THR A 121 14.46 -11.14 17.09
N GLN A 122 14.66 -10.22 18.01
CA GLN A 122 13.63 -9.26 18.45
C GLN A 122 13.11 -8.42 17.28
N LEU A 123 13.99 -7.93 16.39
CA LEU A 123 13.59 -7.20 15.20
C LEU A 123 12.67 -8.05 14.32
N ARG A 124 13.09 -9.26 13.97
CA ARG A 124 12.34 -10.14 13.07
C ARG A 124 10.99 -10.60 13.66
N THR A 125 10.94 -10.91 14.96
CA THR A 125 9.70 -11.36 15.60
C THR A 125 8.68 -10.23 15.71
N THR A 126 9.13 -9.04 16.10
CA THR A 126 8.24 -7.88 16.23
C THR A 126 7.82 -7.28 14.88
N ASP A 127 8.60 -7.49 13.82
CA ASP A 127 8.27 -7.01 12.48
C ASP A 127 7.01 -7.67 11.89
N TRP A 128 6.65 -8.87 12.35
CA TRP A 128 5.45 -9.58 11.87
C TRP A 128 4.15 -8.78 12.02
N VAL A 129 4.03 -7.96 13.07
CA VAL A 129 2.86 -7.08 13.26
C VAL A 129 2.70 -6.15 12.06
N ARG A 130 3.79 -5.51 11.67
CA ARG A 130 3.86 -4.61 10.52
C ARG A 130 3.64 -5.37 9.22
N GLN A 131 4.32 -6.51 9.04
CA GLN A 131 4.23 -7.30 7.82
C GLN A 131 2.81 -7.82 7.54
N ILE A 132 2.12 -8.34 8.56
CA ILE A 132 0.74 -8.81 8.40
C ILE A 132 -0.19 -7.65 8.05
N ALA A 133 -0.06 -6.51 8.74
CA ALA A 133 -0.87 -5.33 8.45
C ALA A 133 -0.66 -4.84 7.00
N GLU A 134 0.58 -4.81 6.52
CA GLU A 134 0.91 -4.43 5.14
C GLU A 134 0.36 -5.40 4.10
N LEU A 135 0.50 -6.70 4.32
CA LEU A 135 0.05 -7.71 3.36
C LEU A 135 -1.47 -7.76 3.26
N VAL A 136 -2.18 -7.69 4.39
CA VAL A 136 -3.66 -7.64 4.41
C VAL A 136 -4.14 -6.37 3.70
N ARG A 137 -3.47 -5.24 3.95
CA ARG A 137 -3.78 -3.96 3.29
C ARG A 137 -3.52 -4.01 1.78
N ALA A 138 -2.41 -4.59 1.35
CA ALA A 138 -2.09 -4.74 -0.07
C ALA A 138 -3.12 -5.65 -0.77
N ALA A 139 -3.52 -6.76 -0.15
CA ALA A 139 -4.58 -7.62 -0.65
C ALA A 139 -5.91 -6.89 -0.79
N LEU A 140 -6.25 -6.03 0.19
CA LEU A 140 -7.45 -5.20 0.14
C LEU A 140 -7.41 -4.20 -1.03
N TYR A 141 -6.28 -3.52 -1.24
CA TYR A 141 -6.10 -2.63 -2.40
C TYR A 141 -6.13 -3.38 -3.74
N PHE A 142 -5.56 -4.58 -3.80
CA PHE A 142 -5.63 -5.46 -4.97
C PHE A 142 -7.06 -5.85 -5.32
N TRP A 143 -7.85 -6.21 -4.31
CA TRP A 143 -9.25 -6.53 -4.51
C TRP A 143 -10.06 -5.30 -4.97
N MET A 144 -9.84 -4.14 -4.35
CA MET A 144 -10.51 -2.89 -4.73
C MET A 144 -10.18 -2.46 -6.16
N ILE A 145 -8.91 -2.59 -6.61
CA ILE A 145 -8.57 -2.27 -8.01
C ILE A 145 -9.20 -3.27 -8.97
N GLY A 146 -9.22 -4.57 -8.63
CA GLY A 146 -9.91 -5.59 -9.42
C GLY A 146 -11.39 -5.25 -9.65
N ALA A 147 -12.11 -4.85 -8.59
CA ALA A 147 -13.50 -4.40 -8.68
C ALA A 147 -13.68 -3.21 -9.65
N THR A 148 -12.75 -2.25 -9.63
CA THR A 148 -12.82 -1.08 -10.53
C THR A 148 -12.60 -1.43 -12.01
N LEU A 149 -11.76 -2.44 -12.28
CA LEU A 149 -11.45 -2.90 -13.63
C LEU A 149 -12.60 -3.71 -14.23
N VAL A 150 -13.23 -4.61 -13.46
CA VAL A 150 -14.39 -5.39 -13.92
C VAL A 150 -15.58 -4.50 -14.30
N GLU A 151 -15.82 -3.44 -13.56
CA GLU A 151 -16.87 -2.47 -13.90
C GLU A 151 -16.57 -1.74 -15.21
N SER A 152 -15.30 -1.34 -15.40
CA SER A 152 -14.89 -0.62 -16.62
C SER A 152 -15.06 -1.47 -17.88
N SER A 153 -14.78 -2.77 -17.80
CA SER A 153 -14.95 -3.70 -18.92
C SER A 153 -16.42 -4.01 -19.21
N THR A 154 -17.26 -4.08 -18.17
CA THR A 154 -18.71 -4.27 -18.31
C THR A 154 -19.36 -3.05 -18.98
N GLY A 155 -18.99 -1.83 -18.55
CA GLY A 155 -19.43 -0.60 -19.20
C GLY A 155 -18.98 -0.50 -20.65
N ALA A 156 -17.71 -0.79 -20.94
CA ALA A 156 -17.18 -0.79 -22.29
C ALA A 156 -17.91 -1.79 -23.21
N ARG A 157 -18.19 -3.02 -22.73
CA ARG A 157 -18.99 -4.01 -23.46
C ARG A 157 -20.40 -3.51 -23.77
N TYR A 158 -21.04 -2.82 -22.83
CA TYR A 158 -22.38 -2.25 -23.02
C TYR A 158 -22.43 -1.17 -24.11
N TYR A 159 -21.40 -0.32 -24.20
CA TYR A 159 -21.31 0.69 -25.26
C TYR A 159 -20.96 0.08 -26.62
N SER A 160 -20.14 -0.99 -26.67
CA SER A 160 -19.79 -1.68 -27.92
C SER A 160 -20.89 -2.59 -28.46
N ALA A 161 -21.78 -3.10 -27.59
CA ALA A 161 -22.90 -3.97 -28.01
C ALA A 161 -24.06 -3.21 -28.69
N GLY A 162 -23.94 -1.88 -28.82
CA GLY A 162 -24.98 -1.00 -29.34
C GLY A 162 -26.13 -0.83 -28.34
N ARG A 163 -26.64 0.40 -28.20
CA ARG A 163 -27.95 0.58 -27.55
C ARG A 163 -28.94 -0.38 -28.24
N PRO A 164 -29.79 -1.12 -27.52
CA PRO A 164 -30.92 -1.77 -28.17
C PRO A 164 -31.64 -0.69 -28.97
N ARG A 165 -31.76 -0.89 -30.29
CA ARG A 165 -32.53 0.01 -31.16
C ARG A 165 -33.86 0.21 -30.47
N SER A 166 -34.17 1.44 -30.08
CA SER A 166 -35.49 1.79 -29.56
C SER A 166 -36.53 1.19 -30.51
N PRO A 167 -37.55 0.47 -30.01
CA PRO A 167 -38.55 -0.12 -30.88
C PRO A 167 -39.13 0.95 -31.81
N ARG A 168 -38.95 0.77 -33.11
CA ARG A 168 -39.39 1.66 -34.18
C ARG A 168 -40.90 1.53 -34.37
N TRP A 169 -41.71 1.88 -33.37
CA TRP A 169 -43.18 1.86 -33.48
C TRP A 169 -43.82 3.25 -33.59
N GLU A 170 -43.04 4.34 -33.60
CA GLU A 170 -43.57 5.71 -33.79
C GLU A 170 -43.99 6.08 -35.23
N LEU A 171 -44.15 5.11 -36.14
CA LEU A 171 -44.57 5.40 -37.53
C LEU A 171 -45.79 4.59 -37.96
N VAL A 172 -46.87 4.56 -37.16
CA VAL A 172 -48.22 4.35 -37.71
C VAL A 172 -49.24 5.13 -36.86
N ARG A 173 -49.58 6.35 -37.28
CA ARG A 173 -50.90 6.93 -37.01
C ARG A 173 -51.69 6.92 -38.32
N PRO A 174 -52.79 6.15 -38.44
CA PRO A 174 -53.76 6.39 -39.49
C PRO A 174 -54.54 7.67 -39.16
N ARG A 175 -54.88 8.42 -40.22
CA ARG A 175 -55.68 9.64 -40.19
C ARG A 175 -57.12 9.37 -39.77
#